data_AF-A0A8S9N7C1-F1
#
_entry.id   AF-A0A8S9N7C1-F1
#
_cell.length_a   1.000
_cell.length_b   1.000
_cell.length_c   1.000
_cell.angle_alpha   90.00
_cell.angle_beta   90.00
_cell.angle_gamma   90.00
#
_symmetry.space_group_name_H-M   'P 1'
#
loop_
_entity.id
_entity.type
_entity.pdbx_description
1 polymer ?
#
loop_
_entity_poly.entity_id
_entity_poly.type
_entity_poly.pdbx_seq_one_letter_code
_entity_poly.pdbx_strand_id
1 'polypeptide(L)'
;MKNMEQQSSKGLVLTTSGHETQSANSVREYSDPPIPDDLLMEIFSRVPAKSIARFRCVSKFLASIFCRPDFTDLFLTMSLTRPRFLFALEADKTLFLYSAPQPHNPNDNSSLVATHYQTLTFPEYIGFDNPRTLCGLVLHRKMRVICNPATGEFLTLPNVLKENILPNGNPAVIAATYLGYDRIGKRFKVLRMTPSRDGRPNTHQVLTLESGKLLWRMVECKFHFVPTLALANHICINGVLYFEAKLGKSTVIVCFDVTSEKFGFINTNEDMEQGLACGLKFLELFNYKGKLGIHNKENDLYGKRLVLWVLEDAGNHKWSKNVYVFSPLDELMVMHIKFVGVTGRGEIVYSPRPFHPVNWYFVVFYNVESKTFTRVKVEGLKVEEGEKNHFKKTLIGYVENLEFM
;
A
#
# COMPACT_ATOMS: atom_id res chain seq x y z
N MET A 1 55.39 42.31 11.96
CA MET A 1 56.23 41.39 12.77
C MET A 1 55.56 40.04 12.73
N LYS A 2 55.99 39.14 11.83
CA LYS A 2 57.06 38.11 12.00
C LYS A 2 56.72 37.15 13.14
N ASN A 3 56.66 35.82 13.00
CA ASN A 3 57.07 34.91 11.92
C ASN A 3 56.29 33.58 12.06
N MET A 4 55.91 33.00 10.93
CA MET A 4 55.82 31.54 10.75
C MET A 4 57.20 31.04 10.32
N GLU A 5 57.60 29.84 10.77
CA GLU A 5 58.58 29.04 10.05
C GLU A 5 58.08 27.58 9.91
N GLN A 6 58.17 27.10 8.67
CA GLN A 6 57.95 25.74 8.19
C GLN A 6 59.25 24.93 8.26
N GLN A 7 59.11 23.62 7.95
CA GLN A 7 60.11 22.62 7.52
C GLN A 7 60.62 21.68 8.63
N SER A 8 60.93 20.40 8.41
CA SER A 8 60.78 19.44 7.31
C SER A 8 61.26 18.06 7.82
N SER A 9 60.59 16.99 7.37
CA SER A 9 61.02 15.61 7.06
C SER A 9 62.32 14.99 7.64
N LYS A 10 62.19 13.75 8.16
CA LYS A 10 63.09 12.55 8.10
C LYS A 10 62.49 11.52 9.08
N GLY A 11 62.12 10.27 8.78
CA GLY A 11 62.83 9.22 8.04
C GLY A 11 63.49 8.26 9.04
N LEU A 12 62.89 7.08 9.32
CA LEU A 12 63.53 5.93 10.01
C LEU A 12 62.65 4.68 9.74
N VAL A 13 62.92 3.87 8.70
CA VAL A 13 63.83 2.70 8.61
C VAL A 13 63.51 1.59 9.63
N LEU A 14 62.94 0.50 9.08
CA LEU A 14 62.79 -0.83 9.66
C LEU A 14 64.15 -1.51 9.90
N THR A 15 64.27 -2.27 10.98
CA THR A 15 65.22 -3.38 11.08
C THR A 15 64.51 -4.63 11.59
N THR A 16 64.77 -5.73 10.89
CA THR A 16 64.23 -7.08 11.03
C THR A 16 65.03 -7.89 12.05
N SER A 17 64.40 -8.85 12.72
CA SER A 17 65.09 -10.07 13.15
C SER A 17 64.19 -11.27 12.88
N GLY A 18 64.62 -12.10 11.94
CA GLY A 18 63.93 -13.33 11.56
C GLY A 18 64.13 -14.44 12.58
N HIS A 19 63.09 -15.25 12.72
CA HIS A 19 63.23 -16.66 13.06
C HIS A 19 62.34 -17.44 12.09
N GLU A 20 62.97 -18.09 11.11
CA GLU A 20 62.36 -19.15 10.35
C GLU A 20 62.30 -20.40 11.24
N THR A 21 61.14 -21.05 11.28
CA THR A 21 61.03 -22.46 11.65
C THR A 21 60.01 -23.09 10.71
N GLN A 22 60.47 -24.14 10.02
CA GLN A 22 59.76 -24.82 8.94
C GLN A 22 58.52 -25.58 9.44
N SER A 23 57.46 -25.50 8.63
CA SER A 23 56.46 -26.52 8.28
C SER A 23 56.23 -27.69 9.23
N ALA A 24 55.02 -27.75 9.80
CA ALA A 24 54.13 -28.93 9.71
C ALA A 24 52.79 -28.60 10.40
N ASN A 25 51.72 -28.53 9.63
CA ASN A 25 50.47 -29.25 9.87
C ASN A 25 49.44 -28.84 8.82
N SER A 26 49.19 -29.75 7.89
CA SER A 26 48.01 -29.73 7.02
C SER A 26 46.77 -29.71 7.92
N VAL A 27 46.21 -28.53 8.16
CA VAL A 27 44.82 -28.41 8.59
C VAL A 27 44.01 -28.90 7.39
N ARG A 28 43.48 -30.11 7.47
CA ARG A 28 42.38 -30.51 6.58
C ARG A 28 41.26 -29.51 6.85
N GLU A 29 41.11 -28.52 5.98
CA GLU A 29 39.87 -27.77 5.86
C GLU A 29 38.78 -28.77 5.47
N TYR A 30 38.11 -29.34 6.48
CA TYR A 30 36.75 -29.79 6.28
C TYR A 30 35.92 -28.53 6.12
N SER A 31 35.93 -27.97 4.91
CA SER A 31 34.89 -27.02 4.53
C SER A 31 33.61 -27.83 4.46
N ASP A 32 32.74 -27.67 5.46
CA ASP A 32 31.36 -28.14 5.34
C ASP A 32 30.81 -27.68 3.98
N PRO A 33 30.10 -28.54 3.25
CA PRO A 33 29.55 -28.15 1.96
C PRO A 33 28.69 -26.88 2.15
N PRO A 34 28.89 -25.85 1.32
CA PRO A 34 28.16 -24.61 1.47
C PRO A 34 26.66 -24.91 1.37
N ILE A 35 25.87 -24.27 2.23
CA ILE A 35 24.41 -24.41 2.20
C ILE A 35 23.93 -24.03 0.79
N PRO A 36 23.19 -24.91 0.11
CA PRO A 36 22.61 -24.63 -1.21
C PRO A 36 21.80 -23.33 -1.27
N ASP A 37 21.90 -22.60 -2.38
CA ASP A 37 21.21 -21.32 -2.62
C ASP A 37 19.69 -21.42 -2.40
N ASP A 38 19.08 -22.51 -2.84
CA ASP A 38 17.64 -22.77 -2.72
C ASP A 38 17.19 -22.85 -1.26
N LEU A 39 17.98 -23.52 -0.40
CA LEU A 39 17.71 -23.57 1.04
C LEU A 39 17.87 -22.19 1.69
N LEU A 40 18.88 -21.42 1.29
CA LEU A 40 19.04 -20.05 1.76
C LEU A 40 17.87 -19.16 1.34
N MET A 41 17.45 -19.25 0.07
CA MET A 41 16.28 -18.53 -0.43
C MET A 41 15.01 -18.91 0.36
N GLU A 42 14.82 -20.20 0.65
CA GLU A 42 13.68 -20.65 1.45
C GLU A 42 13.72 -20.07 2.87
N ILE A 43 14.87 -20.11 3.55
CA ILE A 43 15.05 -19.57 4.90
C ILE A 43 14.79 -18.06 4.90
N PHE A 44 15.44 -17.32 4.00
CA PHE A 44 15.38 -15.87 3.97
C PHE A 44 14.03 -15.34 3.45
N SER A 45 13.31 -16.07 2.60
CA SER A 45 11.94 -15.69 2.19
C SER A 45 10.96 -15.60 3.38
N ARG A 46 11.32 -16.22 4.51
CA ARG A 46 10.51 -16.24 5.74
C ARG A 46 10.84 -15.13 6.72
N VAL A 47 11.93 -14.38 6.54
CA VAL A 47 12.28 -13.28 7.47
C VAL A 47 11.68 -11.94 7.01
N PRO A 48 11.52 -10.94 7.91
CA PRO A 48 11.04 -9.63 7.52
C PRO A 48 11.95 -8.92 6.51
N ALA A 49 11.38 -8.10 5.62
CA ALA A 49 12.14 -7.35 4.61
C ALA A 49 13.22 -6.43 5.23
N LYS A 50 12.96 -5.86 6.41
CA LYS A 50 13.94 -5.06 7.16
C LYS A 50 15.17 -5.88 7.57
N SER A 51 15.00 -7.17 7.85
CA SER A 51 16.11 -8.08 8.13
C SER A 51 16.87 -8.42 6.86
N ILE A 52 16.18 -8.66 5.74
CA ILE A 52 16.81 -8.85 4.42
C ILE A 52 17.72 -7.67 4.05
N ALA A 53 17.20 -6.45 4.20
CA ALA A 53 17.98 -5.23 3.95
C ALA A 53 19.27 -5.16 4.78
N ARG A 54 19.23 -5.62 6.04
CA ARG A 54 20.41 -5.69 6.91
C ARG A 54 21.36 -6.82 6.49
N PHE A 55 20.84 -8.00 6.20
CA PHE A 55 21.63 -9.16 5.78
C PHE A 55 22.36 -8.93 4.45
N ARG A 56 21.79 -8.10 3.56
CA ARG A 56 22.45 -7.63 2.34
C ARG A 56 23.81 -7.00 2.62
N CYS A 57 23.95 -6.29 3.74
CA CYS A 57 25.20 -5.61 4.12
C CYS A 57 26.24 -6.55 4.75
N VAL A 58 25.85 -7.79 5.11
CA VAL A 58 26.71 -8.74 5.81
C VAL A 58 27.57 -9.56 4.84
N SER A 59 27.07 -9.84 3.63
CA SER A 59 27.79 -10.66 2.65
C SER A 59 27.40 -10.31 1.21
N LYS A 60 28.40 -10.22 0.33
CA LYS A 60 28.19 -10.04 -1.12
C LYS A 60 27.41 -11.20 -1.73
N PHE A 61 27.59 -12.41 -1.23
CA PHE A 61 26.86 -13.59 -1.68
C PHE A 61 25.37 -13.48 -1.34
N LEU A 62 25.03 -13.15 -0.09
CA LEU A 62 23.64 -12.90 0.29
C LEU A 62 23.03 -11.73 -0.48
N ALA A 63 23.79 -10.65 -0.69
CA ALA A 63 23.34 -9.55 -1.52
C ALA A 63 23.00 -9.99 -2.95
N SER A 64 23.84 -10.85 -3.55
CA SER A 64 23.55 -11.40 -4.87
C SER A 64 22.29 -12.26 -4.89
N ILE A 65 22.04 -13.06 -3.84
CA ILE A 65 20.80 -13.86 -3.72
C ILE A 65 19.58 -12.94 -3.63
N PHE A 66 19.63 -11.92 -2.77
CA PHE A 66 18.49 -11.04 -2.52
C PHE A 66 18.12 -10.14 -3.70
N CYS A 67 19.06 -9.88 -4.61
CA CYS A 67 18.79 -9.15 -5.84
C CYS A 67 18.23 -10.03 -6.98
N ARG A 68 18.10 -11.35 -6.79
CA ARG A 68 17.56 -12.21 -7.84
C ARG A 68 16.04 -12.06 -7.97
N PRO A 69 15.49 -12.00 -9.20
CA PRO A 69 14.04 -11.91 -9.41
C PRO A 69 13.23 -13.08 -8.82
N ASP A 70 13.78 -14.31 -8.86
CA ASP A 70 13.12 -15.50 -8.32
C ASP A 70 13.03 -15.46 -6.79
N PHE A 71 14.04 -14.90 -6.11
CA PHE A 71 13.97 -14.64 -4.68
C PHE A 71 12.90 -13.59 -4.34
N THR A 72 12.81 -12.49 -5.10
CA THR A 72 11.76 -11.47 -4.90
C THR A 72 10.36 -12.05 -5.06
N ASP A 73 10.14 -12.87 -6.09
CA ASP A 73 8.88 -13.59 -6.31
C ASP A 73 8.55 -14.57 -5.17
N LEU A 74 9.53 -15.35 -4.72
CA LEU A 74 9.39 -16.27 -3.60
C LEU A 74 9.07 -15.52 -2.30
N PHE A 75 9.79 -14.43 -2.02
CA PHE A 75 9.57 -13.57 -0.86
C PHE A 75 8.15 -13.01 -0.85
N LEU A 76 7.68 -12.44 -1.97
CA LEU A 76 6.32 -11.92 -2.09
C LEU A 76 5.27 -13.03 -1.88
N THR A 77 5.50 -14.21 -2.44
CA THR A 77 4.63 -15.39 -2.26
C THR A 77 4.51 -15.77 -0.78
N MET A 78 5.63 -15.84 -0.07
CA MET A 78 5.64 -16.13 1.37
C MET A 78 5.02 -15.00 2.18
N SER A 79 5.20 -13.75 1.77
CA SER A 79 4.61 -12.57 2.39
C SER A 79 3.08 -12.54 2.28
N LEU A 80 2.51 -12.99 1.15
CA LEU A 80 1.06 -13.12 0.94
C LEU A 80 0.39 -14.06 1.95
N THR A 81 1.11 -15.03 2.50
CA THR A 81 0.58 -15.92 3.55
C THR A 81 0.53 -15.29 4.94
N ARG A 82 1.19 -14.13 5.12
CA ARG A 82 1.35 -13.44 6.40
C ARG A 82 0.97 -11.95 6.25
N PRO A 83 -0.30 -11.66 5.97
CA PRO A 83 -0.75 -10.29 5.81
C PRO A 83 -0.53 -9.49 7.09
N ARG A 84 -0.35 -8.20 6.90
CA ARG A 84 -0.03 -7.22 7.92
C ARG A 84 -1.01 -6.07 7.83
N PHE A 85 -1.15 -5.33 8.92
CA PHE A 85 -1.67 -3.99 8.87
C PHE A 85 -0.58 -3.03 8.42
N LEU A 86 -0.97 -2.03 7.64
CA LEU A 86 -0.17 -0.84 7.40
C LEU A 86 -0.94 0.37 7.95
N PHE A 87 -0.30 1.11 8.83
CA PHE A 87 -0.83 2.34 9.41
C PHE A 87 -0.11 3.52 8.76
N ALA A 88 -0.90 4.38 8.13
CA ALA A 88 -0.44 5.64 7.57
C ALA A 88 -0.90 6.77 8.49
N LEU A 89 0.06 7.48 9.05
CA LEU A 89 -0.15 8.64 9.91
C LEU A 89 0.41 9.86 9.19
N GLU A 90 -0.46 10.76 8.77
CA GLU A 90 -0.07 12.03 8.19
C GLU A 90 -0.17 13.11 9.26
N ALA A 91 0.93 13.84 9.45
CA ALA A 91 0.99 14.97 10.35
C ALA A 91 1.78 16.09 9.66
N ASP A 92 1.12 17.23 9.50
CA ASP A 92 1.58 18.34 8.67
C ASP A 92 2.09 17.87 7.29
N LYS A 93 3.38 18.02 7.02
CA LYS A 93 4.00 17.65 5.74
C LYS A 93 4.64 16.27 5.77
N THR A 94 4.39 15.47 6.80
CA THR A 94 5.11 14.23 7.03
C THR A 94 4.13 13.06 7.09
N LEU A 95 4.42 12.03 6.30
CA LEU A 95 3.71 10.75 6.31
C LEU A 95 4.60 9.70 6.98
N PHE A 96 4.13 9.18 8.11
CA PHE A 96 4.73 8.07 8.82
C PHE A 96 4.01 6.78 8.46
N LEU A 97 4.78 5.77 8.07
CA LEU A 97 4.30 4.44 7.75
C LEU A 97 4.78 3.46 8.83
N TYR A 98 3.83 2.74 9.40
CA TYR A 98 4.07 1.70 10.38
C TYR A 98 3.40 0.40 9.95
N SER A 99 3.94 -0.74 10.34
CA SER A 99 3.31 -2.03 10.10
C SER A 99 3.29 -2.92 11.34
N ALA A 100 2.22 -3.68 11.51
CA ALA A 100 2.11 -4.73 12.50
C ALA A 100 1.57 -6.01 11.84
N PRO A 101 1.98 -7.21 12.31
CA PRO A 101 1.34 -8.45 11.89
C PRO A 101 -0.17 -8.42 12.13
N GLN A 102 -0.95 -9.00 11.23
CA GLN A 102 -2.37 -9.19 11.49
C GLN A 102 -2.55 -10.33 12.52
N PRO A 103 -3.26 -10.11 13.64
CA PRO A 103 -3.42 -11.12 14.68
C PRO A 103 -4.26 -12.28 14.18
N HIS A 104 -4.00 -13.47 14.74
CA HIS A 104 -4.81 -14.67 14.53
C HIS A 104 -5.74 -14.84 15.73
N ASN A 105 -7.06 -14.80 15.52
CA ASN A 105 -8.08 -14.89 16.58
C ASN A 105 -7.82 -13.90 17.73
N PRO A 106 -7.90 -12.59 17.48
CA PRO A 106 -7.68 -11.59 18.51
C PRO A 106 -8.69 -11.76 19.67
N ASN A 107 -8.26 -11.37 20.87
CA ASN A 107 -9.13 -11.18 22.04
C ASN A 107 -8.98 -9.74 22.56
N ASP A 108 -9.84 -9.32 23.50
CA ASP A 108 -9.83 -7.93 24.00
C ASP A 108 -8.57 -7.55 24.79
N ASN A 109 -7.77 -8.53 25.23
CA ASN A 109 -6.49 -8.32 25.90
C ASN A 109 -5.30 -8.31 24.93
N SER A 110 -5.55 -8.42 23.62
CA SER A 110 -4.51 -8.47 22.61
C SER A 110 -3.95 -7.07 22.33
N SER A 111 -2.63 -7.00 22.19
CA SER A 111 -1.94 -5.81 21.68
C SER A 111 -1.10 -6.14 20.46
N LEU A 112 -0.94 -5.16 19.58
CA LEU A 112 -0.09 -5.21 18.40
C LEU A 112 0.97 -4.14 18.54
N VAL A 113 2.24 -4.51 18.35
CA VAL A 113 3.34 -3.55 18.33
C VAL A 113 3.61 -3.16 16.87
N ALA A 114 3.23 -1.94 16.51
CA ALA A 114 3.51 -1.38 15.20
C ALA A 114 4.98 -0.98 15.11
N THR A 115 5.66 -1.51 14.09
CA THR A 115 7.05 -1.17 13.78
C THR A 115 7.09 -0.03 12.80
N HIS A 116 7.91 0.98 13.08
CA HIS A 116 8.18 2.07 12.14
C HIS A 116 8.92 1.54 10.89
N TYR A 117 8.35 1.85 9.73
CA TYR A 117 8.85 1.44 8.42
C TYR A 117 9.54 2.62 7.73
N GLN A 118 8.81 3.71 7.53
CA GLN A 118 9.33 4.86 6.78
C GLN A 118 8.70 6.17 7.25
N THR A 119 9.45 7.26 7.10
CA THR A 119 8.97 8.63 7.21
C THR A 119 9.20 9.32 5.87
N LEU A 120 8.15 9.91 5.30
CA LEU A 120 8.22 10.68 4.06
C LEU A 120 7.85 12.13 4.39
N THR A 121 8.80 13.05 4.23
CA THR A 121 8.57 14.48 4.44
C THR A 121 8.44 15.20 3.11
N PHE A 122 7.43 16.06 3.01
CA PHE A 122 7.04 16.74 1.79
C PHE A 122 7.35 18.24 1.86
N PRO A 123 7.63 18.89 0.72
CA PRO A 123 7.86 20.34 0.68
C PRO A 123 6.64 21.17 1.10
N GLU A 124 5.43 20.67 0.80
CA GLU A 124 4.16 21.36 1.04
C GLU A 124 3.15 20.42 1.71
N TYR A 125 2.16 21.00 2.41
CA TYR A 125 1.05 20.23 2.96
C TYR A 125 0.22 19.73 1.80
N ILE A 126 0.27 18.43 1.55
CA ILE A 126 -0.37 17.90 0.37
C ILE A 126 -1.85 17.61 0.63
N GLY A 127 -2.25 17.46 1.90
CA GLY A 127 -3.58 17.03 2.31
C GLY A 127 -3.83 15.56 1.94
N PHE A 128 -4.75 14.93 2.66
CA PHE A 128 -4.91 13.48 2.65
C PHE A 128 -4.96 12.84 1.25
N ASP A 129 -3.86 12.21 0.85
CA ASP A 129 -3.85 11.19 -0.19
C ASP A 129 -4.38 9.91 0.45
N ASN A 130 -5.24 9.16 -0.22
CA ASN A 130 -5.86 7.98 0.37
C ASN A 130 -5.03 6.75 -0.02
N PRO A 131 -3.86 6.48 0.61
CA PRO A 131 -2.90 5.49 0.09
C PRO A 131 -3.57 4.14 -0.02
N ARG A 132 -3.28 3.42 -1.10
CA ARG A 132 -3.70 2.03 -1.28
C ARG A 132 -2.47 1.18 -1.52
N THR A 133 -2.47 0.00 -0.92
CA THR A 133 -1.39 -0.97 -1.05
C THR A 133 -1.71 -1.95 -2.16
N LEU A 134 -0.73 -2.24 -3.01
CA LEU A 134 -0.81 -3.32 -3.98
C LEU A 134 0.52 -4.07 -4.00
N CYS A 135 0.49 -5.37 -3.67
CA CYS A 135 1.68 -6.21 -3.56
C CYS A 135 2.83 -5.53 -2.79
N GLY A 136 2.51 -4.93 -1.64
CA GLY A 136 3.48 -4.26 -0.77
C GLY A 136 3.96 -2.88 -1.20
N LEU A 137 3.51 -2.38 -2.35
CA LEU A 137 3.81 -1.02 -2.80
C LEU A 137 2.67 -0.06 -2.47
N VAL A 138 3.00 1.20 -2.23
CA VAL A 138 2.05 2.28 -1.97
C VAL A 138 2.21 3.37 -3.02
N LEU A 139 1.13 3.68 -3.73
CA LEU A 139 1.09 4.82 -4.65
C LEU A 139 0.70 6.09 -3.89
N HIS A 140 1.60 7.08 -3.91
CA HIS A 140 1.31 8.44 -3.49
C HIS A 140 1.09 9.30 -4.74
N ARG A 141 -0.17 9.63 -5.01
CA ARG A 141 -0.65 10.27 -6.25
C ARG A 141 -0.18 11.70 -6.43
N LYS A 142 -0.16 12.48 -5.35
CA LYS A 142 0.18 13.90 -5.45
C LYS A 142 1.68 14.11 -5.72
N MET A 143 2.53 13.39 -5.00
CA MET A 143 3.97 13.30 -5.24
C MET A 143 4.35 12.47 -6.46
N ARG A 144 3.43 11.63 -6.96
CA ARG A 144 3.65 10.69 -8.06
C ARG A 144 4.82 9.76 -7.78
N VAL A 145 4.88 9.26 -6.56
CA VAL A 145 5.86 8.26 -6.17
C VAL A 145 5.15 6.96 -5.84
N ILE A 146 5.78 5.86 -6.23
CA ILE A 146 5.43 4.54 -5.71
C ILE A 146 6.52 4.20 -4.71
N CYS A 147 6.16 4.09 -3.44
CA CYS A 147 7.11 3.69 -2.41
C CYS A 147 6.90 2.23 -2.00
N ASN A 148 7.98 1.58 -1.64
CA ASN A 148 7.99 0.32 -0.91
C ASN A 148 8.22 0.65 0.58
N PRO A 149 7.18 0.61 1.42
CA PRO A 149 7.33 0.97 2.83
C PRO A 149 8.33 0.09 3.57
N ALA A 150 8.48 -1.17 3.18
CA ALA A 150 9.31 -2.13 3.91
C ALA A 150 10.81 -1.93 3.67
N THR A 151 11.18 -1.47 2.46
CA THR A 151 12.57 -1.22 2.08
C THR A 151 12.95 0.25 2.19
N GLY A 152 11.97 1.14 2.11
CA GLY A 152 12.15 2.59 2.05
C GLY A 152 12.46 3.11 0.64
N GLU A 153 12.62 2.21 -0.33
CA GLU A 153 12.88 2.57 -1.72
C GLU A 153 11.62 3.16 -2.39
N PHE A 154 11.82 4.05 -3.34
CA PHE A 154 10.72 4.67 -4.08
C PHE A 154 11.07 4.92 -5.53
N LEU A 155 10.04 4.91 -6.36
CA LEU A 155 10.11 5.21 -7.78
C LEU A 155 9.27 6.45 -8.08
N THR A 156 9.91 7.48 -8.62
CA THR A 156 9.21 8.69 -9.10
C THR A 156 8.67 8.45 -10.52
N LEU A 157 7.38 8.67 -10.71
CA LEU A 157 6.73 8.53 -12.00
C LEU A 157 7.11 9.71 -12.92
N PRO A 158 7.35 9.47 -14.22
CA PRO A 158 7.73 10.52 -15.15
C PRO A 158 6.59 11.54 -15.32
N ASN A 159 6.98 12.81 -15.41
CA ASN A 159 6.05 13.89 -15.76
C ASN A 159 5.44 13.64 -17.13
N VAL A 160 4.15 13.90 -17.25
CA VAL A 160 3.50 14.02 -18.55
C VAL A 160 3.57 15.50 -18.89
N LEU A 161 4.11 15.86 -20.05
CA LEU A 161 4.35 17.22 -20.56
C LEU A 161 3.08 18.11 -20.71
N LYS A 162 2.00 17.83 -19.97
CA LYS A 162 0.73 18.56 -20.02
C LYS A 162 0.13 18.81 -18.64
N GLU A 163 0.96 19.17 -17.66
CA GLU A 163 0.46 20.04 -16.58
C GLU A 163 0.44 21.46 -17.08
N ASN A 164 -0.50 21.71 -17.98
CA ASN A 164 -0.77 23.06 -18.40
C ASN A 164 -1.49 23.72 -17.23
N ILE A 165 -0.76 24.55 -16.50
CA ILE A 165 -1.34 25.71 -15.83
C ILE A 165 -2.24 26.36 -16.88
N LEU A 166 -3.52 26.48 -16.57
CA LEU A 166 -4.45 27.10 -17.49
C LEU A 166 -4.00 28.56 -17.73
N PRO A 167 -4.32 29.18 -18.88
CA PRO A 167 -4.05 30.60 -19.13
C PRO A 167 -4.61 31.53 -18.04
N ASN A 168 -5.58 31.06 -17.25
CA ASN A 168 -6.21 31.76 -16.13
C ASN A 168 -5.58 31.47 -14.76
N GLY A 169 -4.43 30.79 -14.69
CA GLY A 169 -3.72 30.48 -13.45
C GLY A 169 -4.34 29.37 -12.60
N ASN A 170 -5.46 28.77 -13.01
CA ASN A 170 -6.08 27.68 -12.24
C ASN A 170 -5.29 26.37 -12.43
N PRO A 171 -5.12 25.59 -11.36
CA PRO A 171 -4.46 24.29 -11.45
C PRO A 171 -5.23 23.34 -12.38
N ALA A 172 -4.47 22.56 -13.16
CA ALA A 172 -5.00 21.47 -13.96
C ALA A 172 -5.79 20.50 -13.08
N VAL A 173 -6.85 19.87 -13.63
CA VAL A 173 -7.61 18.86 -12.88
C VAL A 173 -6.64 17.75 -12.48
N ILE A 174 -6.61 17.39 -11.20
CA ILE A 174 -5.75 16.32 -10.69
C ILE A 174 -6.10 15.04 -11.45
N ALA A 175 -5.16 14.56 -12.27
CA ALA A 175 -5.32 13.30 -12.96
C ALA A 175 -5.54 12.17 -11.94
N ALA A 176 -6.47 11.27 -12.24
CA ALA A 176 -6.64 10.08 -11.44
C ALA A 176 -5.51 9.09 -11.77
N THR A 177 -4.83 8.59 -10.75
CA THR A 177 -3.69 7.67 -10.90
C THR A 177 -3.94 6.44 -10.05
N TYR A 178 -3.83 5.27 -10.66
CA TYR A 178 -4.14 3.99 -10.05
C TYR A 178 -3.01 3.00 -10.31
N LEU A 179 -2.61 2.27 -9.28
CA LEU A 179 -1.61 1.21 -9.38
C LEU A 179 -2.29 -0.14 -9.57
N GLY A 180 -1.92 -0.86 -10.63
CA GLY A 180 -2.39 -2.20 -10.95
C GLY A 180 -1.22 -3.18 -11.07
N TYR A 181 -1.52 -4.48 -11.01
CA TYR A 181 -0.54 -5.55 -11.14
C TYR A 181 -1.01 -6.58 -12.17
N ASP A 182 -0.25 -6.71 -13.25
CA ASP A 182 -0.42 -7.74 -14.27
C ASP A 182 0.09 -9.06 -13.72
N ARG A 183 -0.82 -10.00 -13.43
CA ARG A 183 -0.46 -11.30 -12.84
C ARG A 183 0.19 -12.24 -13.83
N ILE A 184 -0.09 -12.08 -15.13
CA ILE A 184 0.46 -12.92 -16.19
C ILE A 184 1.86 -12.42 -16.52
N GLY A 185 1.99 -11.12 -16.76
CA GLY A 185 3.28 -10.48 -17.02
C GLY A 185 4.15 -10.27 -15.78
N LYS A 186 3.62 -10.52 -14.57
CA LYS A 186 4.24 -10.24 -13.26
C LYS A 186 4.78 -8.81 -13.14
N ARG A 187 4.01 -7.83 -13.61
CA ARG A 187 4.46 -6.45 -13.77
C ARG A 187 3.48 -5.45 -13.20
N PHE A 188 4.01 -4.43 -12.53
CA PHE A 188 3.20 -3.30 -12.11
C PHE A 188 2.90 -2.40 -13.30
N LYS A 189 1.67 -1.89 -13.36
CA LYS A 189 1.25 -0.88 -14.32
C LYS A 189 0.54 0.25 -13.58
N VAL A 190 0.73 1.46 -14.06
CA VAL A 190 0.06 2.65 -13.54
C VAL A 190 -0.92 3.13 -14.59
N LEU A 191 -2.20 3.15 -14.26
CA LEU A 191 -3.23 3.79 -15.07
C LEU A 191 -3.34 5.25 -14.63
N ARG A 192 -3.14 6.18 -15.56
CA ARG A 192 -3.42 7.60 -15.40
C ARG A 192 -4.60 8.00 -16.27
N MET A 193 -5.53 8.73 -15.70
CA MET A 193 -6.70 9.26 -16.37
C MET A 193 -6.77 10.77 -16.18
N THR A 194 -6.82 11.51 -17.27
CA THR A 194 -6.96 12.97 -17.25
C THR A 194 -8.35 13.34 -17.76
N PRO A 195 -9.21 13.93 -16.93
CA PRO A 195 -10.55 14.30 -17.35
C PRO A 195 -10.50 15.46 -18.36
N SER A 196 -11.41 15.41 -19.34
CA SER A 196 -11.59 16.53 -20.26
C SER A 196 -12.50 17.60 -19.66
N ARG A 197 -12.22 18.88 -19.93
CA ARG A 197 -13.09 20.00 -19.54
C ARG A 197 -14.10 20.41 -20.62
N ASP A 198 -13.87 20.03 -21.87
CA ASP A 198 -14.62 20.55 -23.03
C ASP A 198 -15.62 19.51 -23.58
N GLY A 199 -16.07 18.58 -22.73
CA GLY A 199 -16.99 17.50 -23.11
C GLY A 199 -16.37 16.39 -23.98
N ARG A 200 -15.04 16.43 -24.23
CA ARG A 200 -14.35 15.34 -24.94
C ARG A 200 -14.14 14.12 -24.04
N PRO A 201 -13.84 12.94 -24.60
CA PRO A 201 -13.45 11.79 -23.79
C PRO A 201 -12.22 12.07 -22.93
N ASN A 202 -12.18 11.48 -21.74
CA ASN A 202 -11.00 11.51 -20.88
C ASN A 202 -9.82 10.86 -21.62
N THR A 203 -8.62 11.35 -21.37
CA THR A 203 -7.41 10.69 -21.86
C THR A 203 -6.94 9.66 -20.86
N HIS A 204 -6.64 8.46 -21.34
CA HIS A 204 -6.19 7.35 -20.53
C HIS A 204 -4.79 6.95 -20.99
N GLN A 205 -3.88 6.85 -20.03
CA GLN A 205 -2.49 6.48 -20.27
C GLN A 205 -2.09 5.38 -19.32
N VAL A 206 -1.29 4.44 -19.82
CA VAL A 206 -0.68 3.40 -18.99
C VAL A 206 0.82 3.54 -19.04
N LEU A 207 1.44 3.34 -17.90
CA LEU A 207 2.86 3.17 -17.74
C LEU A 207 3.11 1.78 -17.16
N THR A 208 3.93 0.96 -17.81
CA THR A 208 4.43 -0.28 -17.22
C THR A 208 5.71 0.03 -16.45
N LEU A 209 5.83 -0.50 -15.22
CA LEU A 209 7.06 -0.38 -14.45
C LEU A 209 8.02 -1.49 -14.91
N GLU A 210 9.07 -1.09 -15.62
CA GLU A 210 10.08 -1.97 -16.17
C GLU A 210 11.48 -1.39 -15.95
N SER A 211 12.50 -2.24 -15.96
CA SER A 211 13.89 -1.81 -16.00
C SER A 211 14.17 -1.06 -17.30
N GLY A 212 14.29 0.27 -17.23
CA GLY A 212 14.58 1.11 -18.38
C GLY A 212 13.79 2.42 -18.37
N LYS A 213 13.48 2.94 -19.57
CA LYS A 213 12.80 4.22 -19.71
C LYS A 213 11.31 4.07 -19.44
N LEU A 214 10.83 4.72 -18.38
CA LEU A 214 9.42 4.81 -18.05
C LEU A 214 8.69 5.69 -19.08
N LEU A 215 7.84 5.06 -19.91
CA LEU A 215 7.10 5.73 -20.98
C LEU A 215 5.58 5.54 -20.83
N TRP A 216 4.86 6.67 -20.82
CA TRP A 216 3.42 6.68 -20.91
C TRP A 216 2.97 6.38 -22.34
N ARG A 217 2.00 5.47 -22.48
CA ARG A 217 1.33 5.20 -23.75
C ARG A 217 -0.17 5.36 -23.60
N MET A 218 -0.83 5.76 -24.68
CA MET A 218 -2.27 5.93 -24.71
C MET A 218 -2.96 4.56 -24.70
N VAL A 219 -4.10 4.49 -24.02
CA VAL A 219 -5.03 3.36 -24.10
C VAL A 219 -6.42 3.86 -24.45
N GLU A 220 -7.14 3.05 -25.23
CA GLU A 220 -8.47 3.40 -25.69
C GLU A 220 -9.52 2.97 -24.66
N CYS A 221 -10.46 3.86 -24.35
CA CYS A 221 -11.67 3.54 -23.60
C CYS A 221 -12.87 3.75 -24.51
N LYS A 222 -13.64 2.68 -24.74
CA LYS A 222 -14.75 2.67 -25.70
C LYS A 222 -16.04 3.32 -25.19
N PHE A 223 -16.03 3.83 -23.96
CA PHE A 223 -17.16 4.50 -23.35
C PHE A 223 -16.69 5.72 -22.56
N HIS A 224 -17.57 6.71 -22.45
CA HIS A 224 -17.30 7.94 -21.73
C HIS A 224 -17.88 7.89 -20.33
N PHE A 225 -17.07 8.19 -19.32
CA PHE A 225 -17.52 8.30 -17.94
C PHE A 225 -16.88 9.51 -17.26
N VAL A 226 -17.56 10.05 -16.26
CA VAL A 226 -17.07 11.15 -15.45
C VAL A 226 -16.56 10.57 -14.12
N PRO A 227 -15.29 10.78 -13.77
CA PRO A 227 -14.78 10.35 -12.48
C PRO A 227 -15.52 11.08 -11.35
N THR A 228 -15.93 10.36 -10.31
CA THR A 228 -16.55 10.99 -9.13
C THR A 228 -15.51 11.77 -8.32
N LEU A 229 -15.95 12.82 -7.59
CA LEU A 229 -15.11 13.56 -6.61
C LEU A 229 -14.37 12.63 -5.64
N ALA A 230 -14.93 11.44 -5.37
CA ALA A 230 -14.29 10.33 -4.66
C ALA A 230 -13.19 9.61 -5.47
N LEU A 231 -12.39 10.35 -6.26
CA LEU A 231 -11.25 9.86 -7.07
C LEU A 231 -10.29 8.94 -6.28
N ALA A 232 -10.33 9.00 -4.96
CA ALA A 232 -9.52 8.27 -4.00
C ALA A 232 -9.92 6.79 -3.79
N ASN A 233 -11.13 6.37 -4.20
CA ASN A 233 -11.61 5.03 -3.91
C ASN A 233 -11.45 4.09 -5.10
N HIS A 234 -10.37 3.32 -5.06
CA HIS A 234 -10.07 2.28 -6.04
C HIS A 234 -9.61 1.00 -5.33
N ILE A 235 -9.57 -0.12 -6.03
CA ILE A 235 -8.91 -1.33 -5.52
C ILE A 235 -8.44 -2.16 -6.70
N CYS A 236 -7.28 -2.80 -6.60
CA CYS A 236 -6.85 -3.80 -7.57
C CYS A 236 -7.05 -5.19 -6.96
N ILE A 237 -7.89 -6.02 -7.57
CA ILE A 237 -8.15 -7.39 -7.13
C ILE A 237 -7.89 -8.31 -8.32
N ASN A 238 -7.02 -9.29 -8.13
CA ASN A 238 -6.71 -10.31 -9.14
C ASN A 238 -6.33 -9.75 -10.53
N GLY A 239 -5.66 -8.60 -10.58
CA GLY A 239 -5.24 -7.97 -11.83
C GLY A 239 -6.30 -7.11 -12.51
N VAL A 240 -7.42 -6.85 -11.85
CA VAL A 240 -8.44 -5.91 -12.31
C VAL A 240 -8.50 -4.72 -11.35
N LEU A 241 -8.34 -3.53 -11.90
CA LEU A 241 -8.52 -2.26 -11.20
C LEU A 241 -9.99 -1.87 -11.19
N TYR A 242 -10.54 -1.57 -10.02
CA TYR A 242 -11.92 -1.13 -9.84
C TYR A 242 -11.95 0.27 -9.23
N PHE A 243 -12.79 1.15 -9.74
CA PHE A 243 -13.02 2.48 -9.17
C PHE A 243 -14.41 3.02 -9.53
N GLU A 244 -14.94 3.90 -8.71
CA GLU A 244 -16.26 4.51 -8.92
C GLU A 244 -16.22 5.58 -10.02
N ALA A 245 -17.26 5.61 -10.86
CA ALA A 245 -17.48 6.65 -11.85
C ALA A 245 -18.98 6.88 -12.11
N LYS A 246 -19.28 7.96 -12.84
CA LYS A 246 -20.60 8.25 -13.40
C LYS A 246 -20.63 7.93 -14.88
N LEU A 247 -21.61 7.14 -15.31
CA LEU A 247 -21.93 6.87 -16.70
C LEU A 247 -23.34 7.41 -16.98
N GLY A 248 -23.41 8.58 -17.63
CA GLY A 248 -24.64 9.35 -17.71
C GLY A 248 -25.13 9.77 -16.31
N LYS A 249 -26.34 9.34 -15.93
CA LYS A 249 -26.92 9.63 -14.60
C LYS A 249 -26.58 8.55 -13.56
N SER A 250 -26.23 7.35 -14.01
CA SER A 250 -26.01 6.18 -13.15
C SER A 250 -24.62 6.18 -12.53
N THR A 251 -24.50 5.68 -11.31
CA THR A 251 -23.19 5.30 -10.75
C THR A 251 -22.83 3.92 -11.26
N VAL A 252 -21.57 3.74 -11.65
CA VAL A 252 -21.01 2.46 -12.08
C VAL A 252 -19.65 2.25 -11.42
N ILE A 253 -19.21 1.00 -11.36
CA ILE A 253 -17.82 0.67 -11.08
C ILE A 253 -17.13 0.43 -12.41
N VAL A 254 -16.16 1.28 -12.75
CA VAL A 254 -15.29 1.03 -13.90
C VAL A 254 -14.29 -0.05 -13.50
N CYS A 255 -14.13 -1.04 -14.37
CA CYS A 255 -13.10 -2.05 -14.26
C CYS A 255 -12.07 -1.86 -15.38
N PHE A 256 -10.80 -2.01 -15.04
CA PHE A 256 -9.69 -1.98 -15.98
C PHE A 256 -8.86 -3.25 -15.78
N ASP A 257 -8.90 -4.14 -16.75
CA ASP A 257 -8.09 -5.35 -16.76
C ASP A 257 -6.63 -4.94 -17.03
N VAL A 258 -5.73 -5.19 -16.08
CA VAL A 258 -4.36 -4.67 -16.13
C VAL A 258 -3.52 -5.41 -17.18
N THR A 259 -3.82 -6.69 -17.44
CA THR A 259 -3.06 -7.50 -18.40
C THR A 259 -3.42 -7.13 -19.83
N SER A 260 -4.71 -7.17 -20.16
CA SER A 260 -5.24 -6.87 -21.49
C SER A 260 -5.46 -5.39 -21.75
N GLU A 261 -5.46 -4.58 -20.69
CA GLU A 261 -5.58 -3.11 -20.71
C GLU A 261 -6.88 -2.62 -21.30
N LYS A 262 -7.93 -3.38 -21.04
CA LYS A 262 -9.27 -3.12 -21.51
C LYS A 262 -10.13 -2.58 -20.38
N PHE A 263 -10.91 -1.57 -20.72
CA PHE A 263 -11.94 -1.02 -19.85
C PHE A 263 -13.24 -1.80 -19.99
N GLY A 264 -13.93 -1.94 -18.87
CA GLY A 264 -15.32 -2.35 -18.76
C GLY A 264 -15.99 -1.59 -17.61
N PHE A 265 -17.25 -1.89 -17.35
CA PHE A 265 -17.93 -1.35 -16.19
C PHE A 265 -18.95 -2.35 -15.66
N ILE A 266 -19.29 -2.19 -14.39
CA ILE A 266 -20.30 -2.98 -13.68
C ILE A 266 -21.33 -2.00 -13.14
N ASN A 267 -22.61 -2.29 -13.40
CA ASN A 267 -23.69 -1.47 -12.85
C ASN A 267 -23.79 -1.70 -11.34
N THR A 268 -23.99 -0.62 -10.58
CA THR A 268 -24.38 -0.73 -9.18
C THR A 268 -25.85 -1.13 -9.08
N ASN A 269 -26.22 -1.85 -8.03
CA ASN A 269 -27.61 -2.20 -7.77
C ASN A 269 -28.40 -0.95 -7.34
N GLU A 270 -29.66 -0.82 -7.75
CA GLU A 270 -30.54 0.31 -7.39
C GLU A 270 -30.69 0.49 -5.87
N ASP A 271 -30.71 -0.62 -5.11
CA ASP A 271 -30.73 -0.59 -3.65
C ASP A 271 -29.48 0.06 -3.04
N MET A 272 -28.35 0.09 -3.77
CA MET A 272 -27.16 0.82 -3.35
C MET A 272 -27.32 2.33 -3.56
N GLU A 273 -28.25 2.74 -4.43
CA GLU A 273 -28.52 4.12 -4.78
C GLU A 273 -29.65 4.73 -3.93
N GLN A 274 -30.58 3.92 -3.41
CA GLN A 274 -31.68 4.36 -2.56
C GLN A 274 -31.21 4.59 -1.10
N GLY A 275 -31.33 5.84 -0.61
CA GLY A 275 -31.20 6.14 0.83
C GLY A 275 -30.48 7.43 1.24
N LEU A 276 -30.07 8.32 0.33
CA LEU A 276 -29.18 9.43 0.68
C LEU A 276 -29.82 10.82 0.51
N ALA A 277 -29.88 11.60 1.58
CA ALA A 277 -30.39 12.98 1.59
C ALA A 277 -29.43 14.00 0.93
N CYS A 278 -28.14 13.65 0.73
CA CYS A 278 -27.08 14.61 0.42
C CYS A 278 -26.36 14.39 -0.93
N GLY A 279 -26.76 13.42 -1.77
CA GLY A 279 -26.28 13.28 -3.15
C GLY A 279 -24.79 12.94 -3.35
N LEU A 280 -23.98 12.87 -2.28
CA LEU A 280 -22.55 12.53 -2.32
C LEU A 280 -22.36 11.06 -1.91
N LYS A 281 -22.24 10.17 -2.90
CA LYS A 281 -21.93 8.75 -2.66
C LYS A 281 -20.48 8.62 -2.20
N PHE A 282 -20.26 8.01 -1.04
CA PHE A 282 -18.93 7.59 -0.59
C PHE A 282 -18.89 6.07 -0.47
N LEU A 283 -18.62 5.39 -1.58
CA LEU A 283 -18.44 3.93 -1.58
C LEU A 283 -17.02 3.57 -1.14
N GLU A 284 -16.89 2.65 -0.19
CA GLU A 284 -15.63 1.95 0.08
C GLU A 284 -15.61 0.65 -0.71
N LEU A 285 -14.57 0.49 -1.53
CA LEU A 285 -14.30 -0.75 -2.26
C LEU A 285 -13.34 -1.61 -1.44
N PHE A 286 -13.68 -2.87 -1.27
CA PHE A 286 -12.85 -3.82 -0.51
C PHE A 286 -12.76 -5.18 -1.23
N ASN A 287 -11.76 -5.97 -0.84
CA ASN A 287 -11.58 -7.32 -1.34
C ASN A 287 -12.30 -8.31 -0.42
N TYR A 288 -13.28 -9.03 -0.94
CA TYR A 288 -13.99 -10.10 -0.25
C TYR A 288 -13.58 -11.45 -0.86
N LYS A 289 -12.55 -12.10 -0.29
CA LYS A 289 -12.07 -13.42 -0.72
C LYS A 289 -11.81 -13.50 -2.25
N GLY A 290 -11.23 -12.46 -2.83
CA GLY A 290 -10.92 -12.36 -4.26
C GLY A 290 -12.04 -11.76 -5.12
N LYS A 291 -13.20 -11.45 -4.53
CA LYS A 291 -14.32 -10.76 -5.19
C LYS A 291 -14.36 -9.28 -4.79
N LEU A 292 -14.91 -8.44 -5.66
CA LEU A 292 -15.14 -7.04 -5.36
C LEU A 292 -16.28 -6.89 -4.34
N GLY A 293 -16.02 -6.19 -3.24
CA GLY A 293 -17.00 -5.78 -2.26
C GLY A 293 -17.23 -4.27 -2.26
N ILE A 294 -18.46 -3.85 -1.98
CA ILE A 294 -18.86 -2.45 -1.84
C ILE A 294 -19.56 -2.25 -0.49
N HIS A 295 -19.14 -1.21 0.22
CA HIS A 295 -19.79 -0.73 1.43
C HIS A 295 -20.07 0.77 1.29
N ASN A 296 -21.28 1.21 1.66
CA ASN A 296 -21.62 2.63 1.68
C ASN A 296 -21.22 3.22 3.04
N LYS A 297 -20.27 4.17 3.04
CA LYS A 297 -19.76 4.80 4.27
C LYS A 297 -20.80 5.58 5.06
N GLU A 298 -21.89 6.04 4.44
CA GLU A 298 -22.96 6.69 5.20
C GLU A 298 -23.65 5.71 6.17
N ASN A 299 -23.61 4.40 5.88
CA ASN A 299 -24.08 3.40 6.84
C ASN A 299 -23.24 3.39 8.12
N ASP A 300 -21.98 3.86 8.12
CA ASP A 300 -21.21 4.00 9.36
C ASP A 300 -21.66 5.21 10.19
N LEU A 301 -22.30 6.21 9.57
CA LEU A 301 -22.78 7.43 10.25
C LEU A 301 -24.14 7.22 10.94
N TYR A 302 -25.01 6.42 10.33
CA TYR A 302 -26.39 6.18 10.77
C TYR A 302 -26.63 4.72 11.19
N GLY A 303 -25.55 3.96 11.39
CA GLY A 303 -25.52 2.51 11.26
C GLY A 303 -26.17 1.71 12.38
N LYS A 304 -27.46 1.38 12.19
CA LYS A 304 -28.12 0.24 12.87
C LYS A 304 -27.69 -1.12 12.32
N ARG A 305 -27.03 -1.11 11.16
CA ARG A 305 -26.66 -2.31 10.42
C ARG A 305 -25.45 -2.05 9.53
N LEU A 306 -24.64 -3.07 9.33
CA LEU A 306 -23.65 -3.14 8.28
C LEU A 306 -24.28 -3.78 7.03
N VAL A 307 -24.18 -3.09 5.91
CA VAL A 307 -24.56 -3.64 4.59
C VAL A 307 -23.31 -3.76 3.75
N LEU A 308 -23.04 -4.98 3.29
CA LEU A 308 -21.96 -5.32 2.39
C LEU A 308 -22.53 -5.91 1.10
N TRP A 309 -22.13 -5.38 -0.04
CA TRP A 309 -22.44 -5.96 -1.32
C TRP A 309 -21.23 -6.66 -1.90
N VAL A 310 -21.39 -7.85 -2.46
CA VAL A 310 -20.29 -8.62 -3.07
C VAL A 310 -20.65 -8.98 -4.50
N LEU A 311 -19.69 -8.79 -5.41
CA LEU A 311 -19.87 -9.09 -6.82
C LEU A 311 -19.81 -10.60 -7.04
N GLU A 312 -20.94 -11.18 -7.46
CA GLU A 312 -21.01 -12.62 -7.75
C GLU A 312 -20.65 -12.93 -9.20
N ASP A 313 -21.12 -12.09 -10.11
CA ASP A 313 -20.90 -12.24 -11.55
C ASP A 313 -20.69 -10.88 -12.19
N ALA A 314 -19.45 -10.63 -12.62
CA ALA A 314 -19.07 -9.39 -13.27
C ALA A 314 -19.70 -9.23 -14.66
N GLY A 315 -19.91 -10.32 -15.40
CA GLY A 315 -20.45 -10.27 -16.76
C GLY A 315 -21.96 -9.99 -16.77
N ASN A 316 -22.68 -10.54 -15.80
CA ASN A 316 -24.12 -10.31 -15.63
C ASN A 316 -24.45 -9.19 -14.63
N HIS A 317 -23.43 -8.47 -14.12
CA HIS A 317 -23.57 -7.37 -13.17
C HIS A 317 -24.34 -7.77 -11.89
N LYS A 318 -24.16 -9.01 -11.43
CA LYS A 318 -24.92 -9.60 -10.33
C LYS A 318 -24.21 -9.40 -8.99
N TRP A 319 -24.95 -8.89 -8.01
CA TRP A 319 -24.47 -8.62 -6.66
C TRP A 319 -25.25 -9.43 -5.62
N SER A 320 -24.56 -9.90 -4.58
CA SER A 320 -25.17 -10.43 -3.35
C SER A 320 -25.15 -9.36 -2.26
N LYS A 321 -26.22 -9.30 -1.46
CA LYS A 321 -26.40 -8.34 -0.36
C LYS A 321 -26.31 -9.07 0.98
N ASN A 322 -25.32 -8.72 1.79
CA ASN A 322 -25.16 -9.21 3.15
C ASN A 322 -25.50 -8.10 4.14
N VAL A 323 -26.39 -8.39 5.09
CA VAL A 323 -26.86 -7.42 6.08
C VAL A 323 -26.63 -7.98 7.48
N TYR A 324 -25.92 -7.22 8.31
CA TYR A 324 -25.66 -7.55 9.71
C TYR A 324 -26.25 -6.46 10.59
N VAL A 325 -27.20 -6.83 11.43
CA VAL A 325 -27.88 -5.89 12.34
C VAL A 325 -27.12 -5.83 13.65
N PHE A 326 -26.88 -4.61 14.14
CA PHE A 326 -26.16 -4.37 15.38
C PHE A 326 -27.11 -4.35 16.58
N SER A 327 -26.59 -4.69 17.77
CA SER A 327 -27.34 -4.45 19.01
C SER A 327 -27.33 -2.96 19.36
N PRO A 328 -28.27 -2.44 20.18
CA PRO A 328 -28.29 -1.03 20.55
C PRO A 328 -26.98 -0.50 21.16
N LEU A 329 -26.23 -1.35 21.88
CA LEU A 329 -24.92 -0.99 22.42
C LEU A 329 -23.86 -0.88 21.32
N ASP A 330 -23.89 -1.79 20.34
CA ASP A 330 -22.98 -1.78 19.20
C ASP A 330 -23.22 -0.57 18.30
N GLU A 331 -24.48 -0.13 18.12
CA GLU A 331 -24.83 1.05 17.33
C GLU A 331 -24.05 2.29 17.79
N LEU A 332 -23.99 2.52 19.12
CA LEU A 332 -23.26 3.64 19.70
C LEU A 332 -21.76 3.55 19.42
N MET A 333 -21.19 2.35 19.47
CA MET A 333 -19.77 2.13 19.18
C MET A 333 -19.47 2.31 17.68
N VAL A 334 -20.32 1.81 16.78
CA VAL A 334 -20.14 1.92 15.32
C VAL A 334 -20.05 3.39 14.86
N MET A 335 -20.75 4.30 15.54
CA MET A 335 -20.67 5.74 15.26
C MET A 335 -19.27 6.34 15.45
N HIS A 336 -18.39 5.70 16.23
CA HIS A 336 -17.02 6.19 16.51
C HIS A 336 -15.93 5.49 15.72
N ILE A 337 -16.27 4.44 14.98
CA ILE A 337 -15.35 3.69 14.12
C ILE A 337 -15.72 3.89 12.64
N LYS A 338 -14.84 3.42 11.76
CA LYS A 338 -15.04 3.42 10.30
C LYS A 338 -14.70 2.03 9.77
N PHE A 339 -15.51 1.54 8.83
CA PHE A 339 -15.20 0.30 8.13
C PHE A 339 -13.88 0.45 7.36
N VAL A 340 -13.00 -0.55 7.49
CA VAL A 340 -11.72 -0.60 6.78
C VAL A 340 -11.76 -1.62 5.66
N GLY A 341 -12.37 -2.78 5.90
CA GLY A 341 -12.44 -3.87 4.92
C GLY A 341 -12.69 -5.22 5.58
N VAL A 342 -12.48 -6.28 4.79
CA VAL A 342 -12.60 -7.67 5.23
C VAL A 342 -11.26 -8.36 5.04
N THR A 343 -10.81 -9.10 6.06
CA THR A 343 -9.54 -9.84 6.00
C THR A 343 -9.64 -11.04 5.05
N GLY A 344 -8.50 -11.64 4.68
CA GLY A 344 -8.49 -12.88 3.90
C GLY A 344 -9.25 -14.04 4.55
N ARG A 345 -9.45 -13.98 5.89
CA ARG A 345 -10.21 -14.96 6.67
C ARG A 345 -11.71 -14.68 6.69
N GLY A 346 -12.14 -13.49 6.26
CA GLY A 346 -13.54 -13.07 6.30
C GLY A 346 -13.91 -12.24 7.52
N GLU A 347 -12.95 -11.84 8.36
CA GLU A 347 -13.21 -10.99 9.52
C GLU A 347 -13.42 -9.55 9.06
N ILE A 348 -14.44 -8.88 9.60
CA ILE A 348 -14.69 -7.47 9.29
C ILE A 348 -13.83 -6.61 10.21
N VAL A 349 -13.14 -5.63 9.62
CA VAL A 349 -12.21 -4.76 10.34
C VAL A 349 -12.69 -3.32 10.32
N TYR A 350 -12.65 -2.70 11.49
CA TYR A 350 -12.90 -1.29 11.71
C TYR A 350 -11.68 -0.61 12.34
N SER A 351 -11.59 0.70 12.17
CA SER A 351 -10.60 1.55 12.85
C SER A 351 -11.28 2.79 13.42
N PRO A 352 -10.67 3.45 14.42
CA PRO A 352 -11.14 4.74 14.89
C PRO A 352 -11.22 5.75 13.75
N ARG A 353 -12.21 6.63 13.82
CA ARG A 353 -12.27 7.79 12.92
C ARG A 353 -11.00 8.66 13.06
N PRO A 354 -10.57 9.34 11.98
CA PRO A 354 -9.23 9.95 11.91
C PRO A 354 -8.97 11.01 13.00
N PHE A 355 -10.01 11.68 13.51
CA PHE A 355 -9.90 12.78 14.48
C PHE A 355 -9.72 12.36 15.96
N HIS A 356 -9.63 11.06 16.27
CA HIS A 356 -9.32 10.62 17.63
C HIS A 356 -7.83 10.85 17.98
N PRO A 357 -7.43 11.00 19.26
CA PRO A 357 -6.02 11.16 19.66
C PRO A 357 -5.13 9.97 19.25
N VAL A 358 -3.83 10.18 19.01
CA VAL A 358 -2.86 9.13 18.61
C VAL A 358 -2.61 8.12 19.72
N ASN A 359 -2.58 8.58 20.99
CA ASN A 359 -2.18 7.78 22.15
C ASN A 359 -3.15 6.64 22.50
N TRP A 360 -4.29 6.54 21.81
CA TRP A 360 -5.29 5.47 21.96
C TRP A 360 -5.71 4.88 20.62
N TYR A 361 -4.76 4.44 19.79
CA TYR A 361 -5.10 3.73 18.56
C TYR A 361 -5.43 2.26 18.82
N PHE A 362 -6.46 1.77 18.14
CA PHE A 362 -6.89 0.39 18.19
C PHE A 362 -7.44 -0.03 16.82
N VAL A 363 -7.55 -1.34 16.61
CA VAL A 363 -8.29 -1.94 15.51
C VAL A 363 -9.42 -2.75 16.12
N VAL A 364 -10.61 -2.70 15.53
CA VAL A 364 -11.76 -3.49 16.00
C VAL A 364 -12.09 -4.54 14.96
N PHE A 365 -12.26 -5.78 15.42
CA PHE A 365 -12.72 -6.90 14.61
C PHE A 365 -14.18 -7.17 14.94
N TYR A 366 -15.00 -7.34 13.92
CA TYR A 366 -16.37 -7.82 14.08
C TYR A 366 -16.47 -9.26 13.59
N ASN A 367 -16.81 -10.16 14.51
CA ASN A 367 -17.08 -11.55 14.18
C ASN A 367 -18.57 -11.69 13.84
N VAL A 368 -18.83 -12.11 12.60
CA VAL A 368 -20.19 -12.24 12.06
C VAL A 368 -20.98 -13.38 12.71
N GLU A 369 -20.30 -14.48 13.07
CA GLU A 369 -20.93 -15.69 13.62
C GLU A 369 -21.36 -15.46 15.08
N SER A 370 -20.44 -14.95 15.90
CA SER A 370 -20.73 -14.63 17.31
C SER A 370 -21.44 -13.29 17.49
N LYS A 371 -21.44 -12.43 16.46
CA LYS A 371 -21.94 -11.04 16.50
C LYS A 371 -21.25 -10.19 17.57
N THR A 372 -19.98 -10.44 17.83
CA THR A 372 -19.20 -9.73 18.85
C THR A 372 -18.15 -8.85 18.21
N PHE A 373 -17.84 -7.75 18.88
CA PHE A 373 -16.70 -6.91 18.56
C PHE A 373 -15.54 -7.25 19.48
N THR A 374 -14.33 -7.22 18.92
CA THR A 374 -13.10 -7.43 19.67
C THR A 374 -12.14 -6.29 19.38
N ARG A 375 -11.65 -5.64 20.42
CA ARG A 375 -10.75 -4.50 20.30
C ARG A 375 -9.31 -4.93 20.54
N VAL A 376 -8.43 -4.55 19.62
CA VAL A 376 -6.99 -4.82 19.71
C VAL A 376 -6.24 -3.50 19.80
N LYS A 377 -5.49 -3.31 20.87
CA LYS A 377 -4.69 -2.09 21.08
C LYS A 377 -3.50 -2.08 20.11
N VAL A 378 -3.21 -0.93 19.51
CA VAL A 378 -2.00 -0.75 18.69
C VAL A 378 -1.01 0.13 19.43
N GLU A 379 0.16 -0.41 19.70
CA GLU A 379 1.28 0.23 20.40
C GLU A 379 2.41 0.59 19.43
N GLY A 380 3.32 1.45 19.84
CA GLY A 380 4.50 1.81 19.04
C GLY A 380 4.26 2.89 17.97
N LEU A 381 3.01 3.32 17.77
CA LEU A 381 2.72 4.51 16.96
C LEU A 381 3.18 5.76 17.71
N LYS A 382 4.18 6.45 17.17
CA LYS A 382 4.69 7.71 17.71
C LYS A 382 4.39 8.82 16.72
N VAL A 383 3.83 9.92 17.21
CA VAL A 383 3.77 11.20 16.50
C VAL A 383 4.21 12.25 17.51
N GLU A 384 4.96 13.25 17.06
CA GLU A 384 5.51 14.28 17.95
C GLU A 384 4.38 15.04 18.67
N GLU A 385 4.56 15.32 19.96
CA GLU A 385 3.58 16.05 20.76
C GLU A 385 3.48 17.50 20.26
N GLY A 386 2.32 17.90 19.73
CA GLY A 386 2.01 19.30 19.39
C GLY A 386 1.37 19.53 18.03
N GLU A 387 1.45 18.57 17.11
CA GLU A 387 0.82 18.68 15.79
C GLU A 387 -0.70 18.44 15.90
N LYS A 388 -1.51 19.43 15.53
CA LYS A 388 -2.97 19.44 15.79
C LYS A 388 -3.79 18.64 14.77
N ASN A 389 -3.20 18.33 13.61
CA ASN A 389 -3.87 17.66 12.50
C ASN A 389 -3.22 16.31 12.19
N HIS A 390 -3.70 15.26 12.84
CA HIS A 390 -3.27 13.89 12.52
C HIS A 390 -4.34 13.19 11.69
N PHE A 391 -4.04 12.88 10.43
CA PHE A 391 -4.86 11.93 9.69
C PHE A 391 -4.34 10.51 9.90
N LYS A 392 -5.26 9.58 10.20
CA LYS A 392 -4.93 8.16 10.40
C LYS A 392 -5.68 7.26 9.46
N LYS A 393 -4.94 6.45 8.69
CA LYS A 393 -5.48 5.38 7.85
C LYS A 393 -4.93 4.03 8.29
N THR A 394 -5.84 3.08 8.51
CA THR A 394 -5.50 1.66 8.60
C THR A 394 -5.72 1.03 7.23
N LEU A 395 -4.77 0.22 6.78
CA LEU A 395 -4.84 -0.58 5.57
C LEU A 395 -4.64 -2.04 5.96
N ILE A 396 -5.46 -2.90 5.36
CA ILE A 396 -5.43 -4.35 5.60
C ILE A 396 -4.84 -5.09 4.41
N GLY A 397 -4.35 -6.30 4.65
CA GLY A 397 -3.77 -7.13 3.57
C GLY A 397 -2.48 -6.57 3.00
N TYR A 398 -1.79 -5.70 3.74
CA TYR A 398 -0.44 -5.27 3.37
C TYR A 398 0.50 -6.47 3.47
N VAL A 399 1.41 -6.58 2.51
CA VAL A 399 2.44 -7.60 2.45
C VAL A 399 3.77 -6.90 2.26
N GLU A 400 4.84 -7.42 2.82
CA GLU A 400 6.17 -6.94 2.48
C GLU A 400 6.55 -7.39 1.07
N ASN A 401 7.29 -6.54 0.36
CA ASN A 401 7.84 -6.82 -0.97
C ASN A 401 9.28 -6.32 -0.99
N LEU A 402 10.13 -6.91 -1.83
CA LEU A 402 11.51 -6.51 -2.07
C LEU A 402 11.69 -5.75 -3.39
N GLU A 403 10.60 -5.47 -4.11
CA GLU A 403 10.62 -4.58 -5.28
C GLU A 403 11.34 -3.26 -4.98
N PHE A 404 12.12 -2.81 -5.97
CA PHE A 404 13.05 -1.68 -5.92
C PHE A 404 14.31 -1.85 -5.05
N MET A 405 14.51 -2.99 -4.37
CA MET A 405 15.72 -3.24 -3.57
C MET A 405 16.98 -3.42 -4.41
#